data_AF-A0A7R9HP53-F1
#
_entry.id   AF-A0A7R9HP53-F1
#
_cell.length_a   1.000
_cell.length_b   1.000
_cell.length_c   1.000
_cell.angle_alpha   90.00
_cell.angle_beta   90.00
_cell.angle_gamma   90.00
#
_symmetry.space_group_name_H-M   'P 1'
#
loop_
_entity.id
_entity.type
_entity.pdbx_description
1 polymer ?
#
loop_
_entity_poly.entity_id
_entity_poly.type
_entity_poly.pdbx_seq_one_letter_code
_entity_poly.pdbx_strand_id
1 'polypeptide(L)'
;MGYIVGPMIGGLLFSLGGYKLPFLVMGGTLALDCLLIYLLLPKLGGNADPRPQGKLMAILSVPAVLLDTFSIMSTAMSMGFYSATLELHLRKFDLGPVMLGVMFVLSGAMYTITAPLVGRLCDTRVYPKKFISIGSVLIIISYLLVGPFPYLPLEPLLWMCVVGLIIHGIGITLILVPCFIDALQSAVAKGFPDDMTTYGIISGLWLSSFSLGAFIGPSIAGLLYDLVNFRKATLFIIVLHFIVLLLSVGFICIEKRPKAQQTVTHDNLGEAESILQLDDLMPTIVRRKSGVDVEMTTLASNDHKHRSTPASAAE
;
A
#
# COMPACT_ATOMS: atom_id res chain seq x y z
N MET A 1 0.48 10.91 7.34
CA MET A 1 0.03 12.08 8.13
C MET A 1 0.76 12.24 9.44
N GLY A 2 0.75 11.27 10.35
CA GLY A 2 1.42 11.39 11.66
C GLY A 2 2.89 11.82 11.57
N TYR A 3 3.65 11.24 10.63
CA TYR A 3 5.06 11.61 10.38
C TYR A 3 5.26 13.09 9.97
N ILE A 4 4.29 13.67 9.26
CA ILE A 4 4.40 15.00 8.66
C ILE A 4 3.78 16.08 9.56
N VAL A 5 2.63 15.79 10.16
CA VAL A 5 1.87 16.72 11.01
C VAL A 5 2.32 16.64 12.47
N GLY A 6 2.93 15.52 12.88
CA GLY A 6 3.37 15.26 14.25
C GLY A 6 4.27 16.36 14.83
N PRO A 7 5.34 16.79 14.13
CA PRO A 7 6.19 17.87 14.63
C PRO A 7 5.44 19.19 14.84
N MET A 8 4.49 19.53 13.95
CA MET A 8 3.67 20.74 14.07
C MET A 8 2.78 20.69 15.33
N ILE A 9 2.04 19.59 15.53
CA ILE A 9 1.18 19.41 16.71
C ILE A 9 2.01 19.35 17.98
N GLY A 10 3.14 18.64 17.95
CA GLY A 10 4.07 18.55 19.08
C GLY A 10 4.65 19.90 19.49
N GLY A 11 5.03 20.74 18.51
CA GLY A 11 5.49 22.10 18.75
C GLY A 11 4.41 22.99 19.37
N LEU A 12 3.17 22.90 18.87
CA LEU A 12 2.03 23.64 19.42
C LEU A 12 1.75 23.26 20.89
N LEU A 13 1.73 21.95 21.19
CA LEU A 13 1.56 21.45 22.55
C LEU A 13 2.70 21.90 23.47
N PHE A 14 3.93 21.89 22.97
CA PHE A 14 5.08 22.38 23.72
C PHE A 14 4.96 23.88 24.05
N SER A 15 4.54 24.71 23.10
CA SER A 15 4.34 26.15 23.33
C SER A 15 3.26 26.45 24.36
N LEU A 16 2.24 25.60 24.47
CA LEU A 16 1.12 25.81 25.40
C LEU A 16 1.40 25.30 26.82
N GLY A 17 2.08 24.16 26.96
CA GLY A 17 2.20 23.46 28.25
C GLY A 17 3.62 22.97 28.59
N GLY A 18 4.63 23.48 27.88
CA GLY A 18 6.02 23.10 28.05
C GLY A 18 6.26 21.62 27.72
N TYR A 19 7.39 21.09 28.21
CA TYR A 19 7.86 19.75 27.83
C TYR A 19 6.90 18.62 28.20
N LYS A 20 6.10 18.75 29.27
CA LYS A 20 5.24 17.64 29.75
C LYS A 20 4.01 17.39 28.89
N LEU A 21 3.43 18.44 28.31
CA LEU A 21 2.12 18.37 27.63
C LEU A 21 2.12 17.44 26.40
N PRO A 22 3.11 17.49 25.48
CA PRO A 22 3.17 16.56 24.35
C PRO A 22 3.18 15.09 24.77
N PHE A 23 3.94 14.72 25.81
CA PHE A 23 4.02 13.33 26.27
C PHE A 23 2.72 12.86 26.92
N LEU A 24 2.05 13.72 27.68
CA LEU A 24 0.81 13.35 28.37
C LEU A 24 -0.34 13.15 27.37
N VAL A 25 -0.42 13.99 26.33
CA VAL A 25 -1.38 13.84 25.23
C VAL A 25 -1.09 12.58 24.41
N MET A 26 0.17 12.34 24.04
CA MET A 26 0.55 11.12 23.30
C MET A 26 0.31 9.84 24.12
N GLY A 27 0.69 9.83 25.40
CA GLY A 27 0.45 8.69 26.28
C GLY A 27 -1.04 8.44 26.52
N GLY A 28 -1.83 9.49 26.74
CA GLY A 28 -3.27 9.39 26.92
C GLY A 28 -3.99 8.90 25.67
N THR A 29 -3.61 9.39 24.48
CA THR A 29 -4.19 8.91 23.21
C THR A 29 -3.85 7.46 22.94
N LEU A 30 -2.62 7.00 23.22
CA LEU A 30 -2.24 5.59 23.12
C LEU A 30 -2.99 4.70 24.13
N ALA A 31 -3.18 5.17 25.37
CA ALA A 31 -3.96 4.44 26.37
C ALA A 31 -5.44 4.30 25.96
N LEU A 32 -6.01 5.37 25.39
CA LEU A 32 -7.35 5.35 24.82
C LEU A 32 -7.45 4.39 23.63
N ASP A 33 -6.48 4.40 22.71
CA ASP A 33 -6.42 3.47 21.58
C ASP A 33 -6.38 2.02 22.04
N CYS A 34 -5.55 1.71 23.05
CA CYS A 34 -5.50 0.38 23.68
C CYS A 34 -6.84 -0.03 24.28
N LEU A 35 -7.52 0.87 24.99
CA LEU A 35 -8.84 0.62 25.57
C LEU A 35 -9.88 0.37 24.46
N LEU A 36 -9.86 1.17 23.39
CA LEU A 36 -10.76 0.99 22.26
C LEU A 36 -10.53 -0.35 21.56
N ILE A 37 -9.28 -0.71 21.28
CA ILE A 37 -8.92 -2.01 20.68
C ILE A 37 -9.43 -3.15 21.58
N TYR A 38 -9.23 -3.07 22.89
CA TYR A 38 -9.70 -4.09 23.84
C TYR A 38 -11.23 -4.25 23.84
N LEU A 39 -11.98 -3.16 23.72
CA LEU A 39 -13.45 -3.18 23.77
C LEU A 39 -14.10 -3.53 22.42
N LEU A 40 -13.51 -3.10 21.30
CA LEU A 40 -14.11 -3.19 19.97
C LEU A 40 -13.62 -4.39 19.16
N LEU A 41 -12.36 -4.82 19.33
CA LEU A 41 -11.76 -5.82 18.44
C LEU A 41 -12.25 -7.23 18.83
N PRO A 42 -12.92 -7.96 17.91
CA PRO A 42 -13.31 -9.34 18.16
C PRO A 42 -12.07 -10.22 18.36
N LYS A 43 -12.18 -11.24 19.23
CA LYS A 43 -11.12 -12.24 19.36
C LYS A 43 -11.00 -13.01 18.04
N LEU A 44 -9.87 -12.89 17.36
CA LEU A 44 -9.57 -13.74 16.21
C LEU A 44 -9.37 -15.19 16.71
N GLY A 45 -10.33 -16.06 16.43
CA GLY A 45 -10.24 -17.48 16.67
C GLY A 45 -9.46 -18.16 15.55
N GLY A 46 -8.15 -18.33 15.74
CA GLY A 46 -7.30 -19.10 14.84
C GLY A 46 -6.17 -19.72 15.62
N ASN A 47 -5.94 -21.03 15.43
CA ASN A 47 -4.73 -21.66 15.92
C ASN A 47 -3.55 -20.92 15.32
N ALA A 48 -2.73 -20.29 16.16
CA ALA A 48 -1.52 -19.63 15.72
C ALA A 48 -0.58 -20.69 15.14
N ASP A 49 -0.58 -20.82 13.81
CA ASP A 49 0.34 -21.70 13.12
C ASP A 49 1.77 -21.28 13.51
N PRO A 50 2.66 -22.25 13.80
CA PRO A 50 4.00 -21.96 14.27
C PRO A 50 4.72 -21.04 13.28
N ARG A 51 5.37 -20.00 13.85
CA ARG A 51 5.97 -18.86 13.15
C ARG A 51 6.63 -19.29 11.83
N PRO A 52 6.26 -18.69 10.70
CA PRO A 52 6.81 -19.07 9.43
C PRO A 52 8.16 -18.40 9.19
N GLN A 53 9.19 -18.81 9.92
CA GLN A 53 10.56 -18.28 9.76
C GLN A 53 11.17 -18.55 8.37
N GLY A 54 10.50 -19.34 7.51
CA GLY A 54 10.83 -19.51 6.09
C GLY A 54 9.99 -18.69 5.08
N LYS A 55 8.88 -18.05 5.48
CA LYS A 55 7.98 -17.36 4.52
C LYS A 55 8.48 -15.97 4.12
N LEU A 56 9.20 -15.23 4.97
CA LEU A 56 9.67 -13.87 4.64
C LEU A 56 10.72 -13.88 3.52
N MET A 57 11.76 -14.72 3.63
CA MET A 57 12.79 -14.83 2.58
C MET A 57 12.21 -15.38 1.27
N ALA A 58 11.22 -16.26 1.35
CA ALA A 58 10.50 -16.76 0.19
C ALA A 58 9.65 -15.65 -0.48
N ILE A 59 8.98 -14.80 0.29
CA ILE A 59 8.25 -13.63 -0.22
C ILE A 59 9.21 -12.63 -0.86
N LEU A 60 10.35 -12.35 -0.23
CA LEU A 60 11.42 -11.54 -0.80
C LEU A 60 12.08 -12.20 -2.02
N SER A 61 11.87 -13.49 -2.28
CA SER A 61 12.33 -14.10 -3.53
C SER A 61 11.37 -13.83 -4.70
N VAL A 62 10.21 -13.22 -4.46
CA VAL A 62 9.27 -12.80 -5.50
C VAL A 62 9.75 -11.47 -6.11
N PRO A 63 10.15 -11.43 -7.39
CA PRO A 63 10.72 -10.23 -8.00
C PRO A 63 9.81 -9.00 -7.97
N ALA A 64 8.49 -9.20 -8.09
CA ALA A 64 7.51 -8.12 -7.96
C ALA A 64 7.58 -7.47 -6.57
N VAL A 65 7.57 -8.29 -5.51
CA VAL A 65 7.62 -7.83 -4.11
C VAL A 65 8.95 -7.12 -3.81
N LEU A 66 10.07 -7.59 -4.35
CA LEU A 66 11.36 -6.90 -4.22
C LEU A 66 11.34 -5.51 -4.83
N LEU A 67 10.77 -5.38 -6.03
CA LEU A 67 10.62 -4.08 -6.69
C LEU A 67 9.76 -3.15 -5.85
N ASP A 68 8.64 -3.64 -5.32
CA ASP A 68 7.73 -2.83 -4.51
C ASP A 68 8.40 -2.40 -3.19
N THR A 69 9.13 -3.31 -2.55
CA THR A 69 9.95 -3.07 -1.35
C THR A 69 10.99 -1.97 -1.59
N PHE A 70 11.74 -2.08 -2.69
CA PHE A 70 12.73 -1.06 -3.08
C PHE A 70 12.07 0.29 -3.40
N SER A 71 10.89 0.27 -4.02
CA SER A 71 10.11 1.47 -4.35
C SER A 71 9.58 2.18 -3.09
N ILE A 72 9.10 1.41 -2.09
CA ILE A 72 8.68 1.93 -0.78
C ILE A 72 9.87 2.56 -0.06
N MET A 73 11.00 1.86 0.01
CA MET A 73 12.22 2.37 0.63
C MET A 73 12.68 3.67 -0.04
N SER A 74 12.74 3.70 -1.38
CA SER A 74 13.13 4.89 -2.15
C SER A 74 12.19 6.09 -1.91
N THR A 75 10.89 5.82 -1.86
CA THR A 75 9.87 6.84 -1.56
C THR A 75 10.02 7.35 -0.13
N ALA A 76 10.28 6.48 0.85
CA ALA A 76 10.55 6.88 2.22
C ALA A 76 11.84 7.70 2.36
N MET A 77 12.88 7.39 1.58
CA MET A 77 14.09 8.21 1.51
C MET A 77 13.80 9.60 0.97
N SER A 78 12.92 9.73 -0.03
CA SER A 78 12.50 11.03 -0.55
C SER A 78 11.71 11.86 0.48
N MET A 79 10.84 11.25 1.28
CA MET A 79 10.18 11.95 2.38
C MET A 79 11.18 12.41 3.44
N GLY A 80 12.12 11.53 3.79
CA GLY A 80 13.18 11.83 4.75
C GLY A 80 14.15 12.92 4.28
N PHE A 81 14.42 12.97 2.98
CA PHE A 81 15.26 14.01 2.40
C PHE A 81 14.61 15.39 2.58
N TYR A 82 13.32 15.52 2.27
CA TYR A 82 12.60 16.77 2.53
C TYR A 82 12.48 17.08 4.01
N SER A 83 12.22 16.09 4.88
CA SER A 83 12.14 16.35 6.32
C SER A 83 13.44 16.92 6.90
N ALA A 84 14.61 16.51 6.38
CA ALA A 84 15.90 17.03 6.81
C ALA A 84 16.32 18.36 6.18
N THR A 85 16.03 18.56 4.88
CA THR A 85 16.68 19.63 4.10
C THR A 85 15.74 20.73 3.64
N LEU A 86 14.42 20.52 3.68
CA LEU A 86 13.45 21.48 3.15
C LEU A 86 13.47 22.79 3.95
N GLU A 87 13.58 22.73 5.29
CA GLU A 87 13.69 23.93 6.12
C GLU A 87 14.90 24.76 5.69
N LEU A 88 16.08 24.13 5.62
CA LEU A 88 17.32 24.78 5.24
C LEU A 88 17.22 25.45 3.86
N HIS A 89 16.57 24.79 2.91
CA HIS A 89 16.32 25.33 1.58
C HIS A 89 15.38 26.54 1.56
N LEU A 90 14.37 26.55 2.45
CA LEU A 90 13.35 27.59 2.54
C LEU A 90 13.79 28.82 3.34
N ARG A 91 14.86 28.73 4.15
CA ARG A 91 15.38 29.86 4.95
C ARG A 91 15.64 31.12 4.13
N LYS A 92 16.08 30.98 2.88
CA LYS A 92 16.33 32.11 1.96
C LYS A 92 15.07 32.94 1.64
N PHE A 93 13.87 32.39 1.85
CA PHE A 93 12.61 33.09 1.60
C PHE A 93 12.07 33.81 2.84
N ASP A 94 12.76 33.74 3.97
CA ASP A 94 12.40 34.40 5.25
C ASP A 94 10.93 34.17 5.65
N LEU A 95 10.49 32.91 5.56
CA LEU A 95 9.11 32.53 5.85
C LEU A 95 8.86 32.53 7.36
N GLY A 96 7.72 33.10 7.77
CA GLY A 96 7.24 32.97 9.14
C GLY A 96 6.98 31.51 9.54
N PRO A 97 7.02 31.16 10.84
CA PRO A 97 6.92 29.77 11.32
C PRO A 97 5.67 29.03 10.85
N VAL A 98 4.53 29.72 10.75
CA VAL A 98 3.26 29.13 10.29
C VAL A 98 3.35 28.72 8.82
N MET A 99 3.84 29.60 7.94
CA MET A 99 3.97 29.31 6.51
C MET A 99 4.99 28.19 6.27
N LEU A 100 6.10 28.18 7.02
CA LEU A 100 7.08 27.10 6.97
C LEU A 100 6.44 25.75 7.37
N GLY A 101 5.64 25.72 8.44
CA GLY A 101 4.88 24.53 8.83
C GLY A 101 3.91 24.05 7.75
N VAL A 102 3.22 24.97 7.07
CA VAL A 102 2.32 24.64 5.95
C VAL A 102 3.10 23.95 4.82
N MET A 103 4.31 24.40 4.48
CA MET A 103 5.13 23.78 3.43
C MET A 103 5.41 22.30 3.72
N PHE A 104 5.75 21.93 4.96
CA PHE A 104 5.95 20.53 5.34
C PHE A 104 4.67 19.70 5.23
N VAL A 105 3.52 20.30 5.58
CA VAL A 105 2.23 19.60 5.56
C VAL A 105 1.68 19.36 4.15
N LEU A 106 2.02 20.20 3.16
CA LEU A 106 1.50 20.10 1.79
C LEU A 106 1.60 18.69 1.20
N SER A 107 2.79 18.08 1.27
CA SER A 107 3.00 16.73 0.72
C SER A 107 2.15 15.67 1.44
N GLY A 108 1.99 15.80 2.76
CA GLY A 108 1.16 14.88 3.54
C GLY A 108 -0.33 15.06 3.25
N ALA A 109 -0.78 16.30 3.16
CA ALA A 109 -2.16 16.64 2.83
C ALA A 109 -2.55 16.08 1.46
N MET A 110 -1.71 16.32 0.44
CA MET A 110 -1.95 15.78 -0.89
C MET A 110 -1.93 14.25 -0.91
N TYR A 111 -1.04 13.61 -0.14
CA TYR A 111 -1.07 12.17 0.03
C TYR A 111 -2.43 11.69 0.57
N THR A 112 -2.92 12.29 1.65
CA THR A 112 -4.20 11.90 2.26
C THR A 112 -5.40 12.15 1.38
N ILE A 113 -5.43 13.25 0.64
CA ILE A 113 -6.53 13.56 -0.28
C ILE A 113 -6.55 12.57 -1.44
N THR A 114 -5.38 12.19 -1.95
CA THR A 114 -5.28 11.32 -3.14
C THR A 114 -5.31 9.82 -2.83
N ALA A 115 -4.97 9.40 -1.61
CA ALA A 115 -4.89 7.97 -1.24
C ALA A 115 -6.19 7.19 -1.46
N PRO A 116 -7.39 7.68 -1.07
CA PRO A 116 -8.64 6.96 -1.32
C PRO A 116 -8.93 6.82 -2.83
N LEU A 117 -8.61 7.85 -3.62
CA LEU A 117 -8.81 7.84 -5.07
C LEU A 117 -7.90 6.82 -5.73
N VAL A 118 -6.60 6.83 -5.41
CA VAL A 118 -5.63 5.88 -5.96
C VAL A 118 -5.93 4.45 -5.51
N GLY A 119 -6.34 4.25 -4.25
CA GLY A 119 -6.77 2.95 -3.73
C GLY A 119 -7.90 2.36 -4.57
N ARG A 120 -9.01 3.11 -4.72
CA ARG A 120 -10.13 2.72 -5.59
C ARG A 120 -9.71 2.47 -7.03
N LEU A 121 -8.74 3.23 -7.54
CA LEU A 121 -8.27 3.07 -8.91
C LEU A 121 -7.37 1.83 -9.08
N CYS A 122 -6.66 1.41 -8.03
CA CYS A 122 -5.91 0.15 -8.01
C CYS A 122 -6.83 -1.08 -7.98
N ASP A 123 -8.06 -0.93 -7.47
CA ASP A 123 -9.08 -1.98 -7.51
C ASP A 123 -9.69 -2.16 -8.92
N THR A 124 -9.37 -1.27 -9.86
CA THR A 124 -9.79 -1.38 -11.27
C THR A 124 -8.84 -2.25 -12.09
N ARG A 125 -9.10 -2.44 -13.39
CA ARG A 125 -8.26 -3.24 -14.31
C ARG A 125 -6.88 -2.63 -14.63
N VAL A 126 -6.47 -1.56 -13.95
CA VAL A 126 -5.18 -0.91 -14.18
C VAL A 126 -4.11 -1.61 -13.35
N TYR A 127 -3.07 -2.09 -14.04
CA TYR A 127 -1.95 -2.77 -13.41
C TYR A 127 -1.21 -1.85 -12.42
N PRO A 128 -1.09 -2.21 -11.11
CA PRO A 128 -0.51 -1.36 -10.08
C PRO A 128 0.86 -0.76 -10.40
N LYS A 129 1.75 -1.50 -11.07
CA LYS A 129 3.09 -0.98 -11.41
C LYS A 129 3.09 0.19 -12.40
N LYS A 130 2.00 0.40 -13.15
CA LYS A 130 1.83 1.62 -13.95
C LYS A 130 1.71 2.85 -13.07
N PHE A 131 0.97 2.75 -11.96
CA PHE A 131 0.90 3.84 -10.99
C PHE A 131 2.26 4.11 -10.36
N ILE A 132 3.01 3.05 -9.99
CA ILE A 132 4.38 3.18 -9.44
C ILE A 132 5.29 3.94 -10.43
N SER A 133 5.19 3.63 -11.72
CA SER A 133 5.94 4.31 -12.78
C SER A 133 5.58 5.80 -12.86
N ILE A 134 4.28 6.12 -12.89
CA ILE A 134 3.79 7.51 -12.94
C ILE A 134 4.21 8.27 -11.67
N GLY A 135 4.05 7.67 -10.50
CA GLY A 135 4.45 8.25 -9.22
C GLY A 135 5.94 8.56 -9.18
N SER A 136 6.79 7.68 -9.72
CA SER A 136 8.24 7.90 -9.81
C SER A 136 8.58 9.10 -10.69
N VAL A 137 7.89 9.28 -11.82
CA VAL A 137 8.03 10.47 -12.67
C VAL A 137 7.61 11.74 -11.91
N LEU A 138 6.49 11.70 -11.18
CA LEU A 138 6.03 12.84 -10.40
C LEU A 138 7.03 13.23 -9.29
N ILE A 139 7.63 12.25 -8.60
CA ILE A 139 8.65 12.57 -7.58
C ILE A 139 9.89 13.20 -8.24
N ILE A 140 10.34 12.70 -9.40
CA ILE A 140 11.44 13.32 -10.15
C ILE A 140 11.10 14.78 -10.50
N ILE A 141 9.90 15.04 -11.03
CA ILE A 141 9.44 16.40 -11.36
C ILE A 141 9.41 17.29 -10.12
N SER A 142 8.91 16.78 -8.99
CA SER A 142 8.92 17.52 -7.72
C SER A 142 10.32 17.97 -7.33
N TYR A 143 11.29 17.05 -7.34
CA TYR A 143 12.66 17.36 -6.94
C TYR A 143 13.35 18.32 -7.90
N LEU A 144 13.03 18.23 -9.20
CA LEU A 144 13.48 19.20 -10.20
C LEU A 144 12.84 20.58 -10.04
N LEU A 145 11.60 20.68 -9.55
CA LEU A 145 10.94 21.97 -9.29
C LEU A 145 11.44 22.62 -8.00
N VAL A 146 11.57 21.86 -6.91
CA VAL A 146 12.03 22.39 -5.62
C VAL A 146 13.53 22.72 -5.67
N GLY A 147 14.34 21.87 -6.29
CA GLY A 147 15.76 22.09 -6.52
C GLY A 147 16.08 22.17 -8.00
N PRO A 148 15.78 23.29 -8.69
CA PRO A 148 16.01 23.43 -10.12
C PRO A 148 17.44 23.03 -10.49
N PHE A 149 17.54 22.33 -11.63
CA PHE A 149 18.78 21.71 -12.09
C PHE A 149 19.94 22.71 -12.01
N PRO A 150 21.09 22.36 -11.40
CA PRO A 150 22.17 23.31 -11.14
C PRO A 150 22.68 24.05 -12.38
N TYR A 151 22.50 23.46 -13.55
CA TYR A 151 22.97 23.97 -14.84
C TYR A 151 21.92 24.80 -15.58
N LEU A 152 20.67 24.86 -15.10
CA LEU A 152 19.70 25.86 -15.54
C LEU A 152 19.84 27.13 -14.68
N PRO A 153 19.88 28.33 -15.29
CA PRO A 153 19.93 29.60 -14.57
C PRO A 153 18.55 29.98 -13.99
N LEU A 154 17.87 29.02 -13.35
CA LEU A 154 16.61 29.25 -12.66
C LEU A 154 16.89 29.43 -11.17
N GLU A 155 16.46 30.57 -10.63
CA GLU A 155 16.43 30.76 -9.19
C GLU A 155 15.21 30.03 -8.61
N PRO A 156 15.37 29.28 -7.50
CA PRO A 156 14.25 28.65 -6.83
C PRO A 156 13.30 29.73 -6.33
N LEU A 157 12.08 29.73 -6.85
CA LEU A 157 11.00 30.60 -6.43
C LEU A 157 10.07 29.84 -5.47
N LEU A 158 9.45 30.57 -4.53
CA LEU A 158 8.59 29.96 -3.52
C LEU A 158 7.43 29.14 -4.11
N TRP A 159 6.82 29.64 -5.19
CA TRP A 159 5.72 28.93 -5.85
C TRP A 159 6.16 27.60 -6.48
N MET A 160 7.41 27.51 -6.96
CA MET A 160 7.97 26.25 -7.49
C MET A 160 8.09 25.22 -6.37
N CYS A 161 8.48 25.66 -5.16
CA CYS A 161 8.52 24.80 -3.99
C CYS A 161 7.11 24.29 -3.64
N VAL A 162 6.10 25.17 -3.62
CA VAL A 162 4.70 24.79 -3.35
C VAL A 162 4.19 23.76 -4.36
N VAL A 163 4.33 24.04 -5.65
CA VAL A 163 3.90 23.13 -6.72
C VAL A 163 4.66 21.81 -6.65
N GLY A 164 5.97 21.86 -6.43
CA GLY A 164 6.80 20.66 -6.24
C GLY A 164 6.30 19.79 -5.08
N LEU A 165 6.06 20.37 -3.90
CA LEU A 165 5.57 19.64 -2.73
C LEU A 165 4.16 19.04 -2.93
N ILE A 166 3.29 19.73 -3.67
CA ILE A 166 1.98 19.18 -4.05
C ILE A 166 2.16 17.95 -4.94
N ILE A 167 2.98 18.07 -5.99
CA ILE A 167 3.28 16.96 -6.91
C ILE A 167 3.93 15.81 -6.15
N HIS A 168 4.81 16.09 -5.18
CA HIS A 168 5.45 15.10 -4.35
C HIS A 168 4.43 14.24 -3.60
N GLY A 169 3.46 14.88 -2.94
CA GLY A 169 2.42 14.17 -2.18
C GLY A 169 1.59 13.23 -3.05
N ILE A 170 1.25 13.66 -4.27
CA ILE A 170 0.56 12.81 -5.26
C ILE A 170 1.47 11.65 -5.69
N GLY A 171 2.75 11.94 -5.97
CA GLY A 171 3.75 10.94 -6.35
C GLY A 171 3.94 9.86 -5.28
N ILE A 172 4.03 10.26 -4.00
CA ILE A 172 4.10 9.32 -2.87
C ILE A 172 2.89 8.38 -2.87
N THR A 173 1.68 8.91 -3.03
CA THR A 173 0.46 8.09 -3.07
C THR A 173 0.50 7.06 -4.18
N LEU A 174 0.89 7.49 -5.38
CA LEU A 174 0.96 6.66 -6.58
C LEU A 174 2.07 5.59 -6.51
N ILE A 175 2.93 5.62 -5.50
CA ILE A 175 3.88 4.55 -5.23
C ILE A 175 3.44 3.71 -4.03
N LEU A 176 3.23 4.33 -2.86
CA LEU A 176 3.03 3.59 -1.61
C LEU A 176 1.76 2.73 -1.61
N VAL A 177 0.64 3.27 -2.13
CA VAL A 177 -0.64 2.54 -2.16
C VAL A 177 -0.56 1.36 -3.14
N PRO A 178 -0.17 1.56 -4.42
CA PRO A 178 -0.04 0.45 -5.37
C PRO A 178 1.03 -0.58 -4.97
N CYS A 179 2.16 -0.17 -4.38
CA CYS A 179 3.19 -1.11 -3.92
C CYS A 179 2.65 -2.13 -2.91
N PHE A 180 1.82 -1.67 -1.96
CA PHE A 180 1.24 -2.58 -0.97
C PHE A 180 0.29 -3.59 -1.63
N ILE A 181 -0.59 -3.10 -2.51
CA ILE A 181 -1.56 -3.91 -3.24
C ILE A 181 -0.85 -4.92 -4.15
N ASP A 182 0.14 -4.47 -4.94
CA ASP A 182 0.89 -5.32 -5.86
C ASP A 182 1.70 -6.38 -5.14
N ALA A 183 2.37 -6.02 -4.03
CA ALA A 183 3.16 -6.96 -3.24
C ALA A 183 2.27 -8.07 -2.66
N LEU A 184 1.09 -7.72 -2.15
CA LEU A 184 0.12 -8.68 -1.64
C LEU A 184 -0.40 -9.60 -2.76
N GLN A 185 -0.90 -9.01 -3.86
CA GLN A 185 -1.40 -9.78 -5.01
C GLN A 185 -0.33 -10.68 -5.63
N SER A 186 0.91 -10.21 -5.71
CA SER A 186 2.04 -10.97 -6.26
C SER A 186 2.47 -12.11 -5.34
N ALA A 187 2.38 -11.93 -4.01
CA ALA A 187 2.60 -13.02 -3.07
C ALA A 187 1.51 -14.09 -3.20
N VAL A 188 0.23 -13.70 -3.21
CA VAL A 188 -0.89 -14.64 -3.38
C VAL A 188 -0.79 -15.38 -4.71
N ALA A 189 -0.48 -14.68 -5.81
CA ALA A 189 -0.27 -15.29 -7.13
C ALA A 189 0.89 -16.29 -7.19
N LYS A 190 1.84 -16.20 -6.25
CA LYS A 190 2.97 -17.14 -6.09
C LYS A 190 2.65 -18.35 -5.20
N GLY A 191 1.41 -18.47 -4.73
CA GLY A 191 0.94 -19.60 -3.92
C GLY A 191 0.98 -19.37 -2.41
N PHE A 192 1.20 -18.13 -1.95
CA PHE A 192 1.03 -17.79 -0.53
C PHE A 192 -0.47 -17.72 -0.19
N PRO A 193 -0.87 -18.14 1.03
CA PRO A 193 -2.27 -18.13 1.44
C PRO A 193 -2.82 -16.70 1.47
N ASP A 194 -4.06 -16.51 1.03
CA ASP A 194 -4.75 -15.22 1.14
C ASP A 194 -5.40 -15.11 2.53
N ASP A 195 -4.56 -14.92 3.54
CA ASP A 195 -4.95 -14.87 4.95
C ASP A 195 -4.21 -13.77 5.72
N MET A 196 -4.56 -13.61 7.00
CA MET A 196 -3.90 -12.66 7.90
C MET A 196 -2.40 -12.91 8.06
N THR A 197 -1.93 -14.14 7.81
CA THR A 197 -0.50 -14.48 7.86
C THR A 197 0.27 -13.77 6.75
N THR A 198 -0.18 -13.90 5.50
CA THR A 198 0.47 -13.24 4.35
C THR A 198 0.33 -11.72 4.43
N TYR A 199 -0.86 -11.23 4.79
CA TYR A 199 -1.07 -9.80 5.02
C TYR A 199 -0.11 -9.25 6.08
N GLY A 200 0.04 -9.95 7.20
CA GLY A 200 0.97 -9.58 8.28
C GLY A 200 2.43 -9.53 7.82
N ILE A 201 2.88 -10.48 6.99
CA ILE A 201 4.24 -10.46 6.45
C ILE A 201 4.46 -9.30 5.47
N ILE A 202 3.52 -9.07 4.54
CA ILE A 202 3.61 -7.98 3.56
C ILE A 202 3.56 -6.61 4.25
N SER A 203 2.66 -6.43 5.22
CA SER A 203 2.58 -5.21 6.04
C SER A 203 3.85 -4.97 6.86
N GLY A 204 4.38 -6.03 7.50
CA GLY A 204 5.66 -5.97 8.20
C GLY A 204 6.81 -5.57 7.27
N LEU A 205 6.87 -6.14 6.07
CA LEU A 205 7.88 -5.80 5.07
C LEU A 205 7.74 -4.36 4.57
N TRP A 206 6.51 -3.90 4.32
CA TRP A 206 6.22 -2.52 3.94
C TRP A 206 6.72 -1.54 5.00
N LEU A 207 6.37 -1.77 6.28
CA LEU A 207 6.77 -0.91 7.38
C LEU A 207 8.28 -0.93 7.64
N SER A 208 8.92 -2.09 7.51
CA SER A 208 10.37 -2.23 7.65
C SER A 208 11.12 -1.47 6.56
N SER A 209 10.67 -1.60 5.32
CA SER A 209 11.25 -0.91 4.16
C SER A 209 11.06 0.61 4.26
N PHE A 210 9.86 1.03 4.67
CA PHE A 210 9.57 2.44 4.92
C PHE A 210 10.49 2.99 6.02
N SER A 211 10.61 2.27 7.15
CA SER A 211 11.45 2.70 8.29
C SER A 211 12.92 2.78 7.91
N LEU A 212 13.42 1.81 7.14
CA LEU A 212 14.79 1.82 6.62
C LEU A 212 15.02 3.04 5.72
N GLY A 213 14.11 3.32 4.80
CA GLY A 213 14.21 4.51 3.96
C GLY A 213 14.11 5.82 4.75
N ALA A 214 13.23 5.88 5.74
CA ALA A 214 13.06 7.04 6.62
C ALA A 214 14.25 7.28 7.55
N PHE A 215 15.08 6.26 7.80
CA PHE A 215 16.35 6.39 8.52
C PHE A 215 17.47 6.85 7.58
N ILE A 216 17.63 6.18 6.42
CA ILE A 216 18.73 6.46 5.49
C ILE A 216 18.53 7.82 4.81
N GLY A 217 17.30 8.16 4.43
CA GLY A 217 16.96 9.39 3.70
C GLY A 217 17.49 10.67 4.36
N PRO A 218 17.05 11.01 5.59
CA PRO A 218 17.53 12.20 6.31
C PRO A 218 19.04 12.17 6.55
N SER A 219 19.59 11.00 6.87
CA SER A 219 21.02 10.83 7.18
C SER A 219 21.90 11.17 5.97
N ILE A 220 21.57 10.60 4.81
CA ILE A 220 22.26 10.87 3.54
C ILE A 220 21.98 12.31 3.09
N ALA A 221 20.75 12.80 3.23
CA ALA A 221 20.36 14.14 2.82
C ALA A 221 21.14 15.25 3.54
N GLY A 222 21.30 15.14 4.86
CA GLY A 222 22.10 16.10 5.63
C GLY A 222 23.57 16.13 5.17
N LEU A 223 24.18 14.96 5.01
CA LEU A 223 25.57 14.85 4.55
C LEU A 223 25.76 15.41 3.12
N LEU A 224 24.85 15.09 2.19
CA LEU A 224 24.91 15.66 0.83
C LEU A 224 24.63 17.16 0.82
N TYR A 225 23.72 17.64 1.68
CA TYR A 225 23.42 19.06 1.79
C TYR A 225 24.68 19.85 2.14
N ASP A 226 25.44 19.39 3.14
CA ASP A 226 26.66 20.06 3.60
C ASP A 226 27.80 20.00 2.57
N LEU A 227 27.94 18.88 1.86
CA LEU A 227 29.05 18.67 0.92
C LEU A 227 28.84 19.30 -0.46
N VAL A 228 27.64 19.22 -1.01
CA VAL A 228 27.37 19.57 -2.42
C VAL A 228 26.27 20.62 -2.60
N ASN A 229 25.72 21.15 -1.51
CA ASN A 229 24.54 22.03 -1.47
C ASN A 229 23.24 21.34 -1.91
N PHE A 230 22.11 21.95 -1.54
CA PHE A 230 20.77 21.42 -1.80
C PHE A 230 20.53 21.00 -3.26
N ARG A 231 20.88 21.84 -4.24
CA ARG A 231 20.56 21.58 -5.66
C ARG A 231 21.24 20.35 -6.24
N LYS A 232 22.43 19.99 -5.75
CA LYS A 232 23.12 18.76 -6.16
C LYS A 232 22.68 17.58 -5.31
N ALA A 233 22.36 17.83 -4.04
CA ALA A 233 21.83 16.81 -3.14
C ALA A 233 20.50 16.22 -3.65
N THR A 234 19.62 17.03 -4.27
CA THR A 234 18.36 16.54 -4.87
C THR A 234 18.56 15.52 -6.00
N LEU A 235 19.72 15.53 -6.67
CA LEU A 235 20.05 14.55 -7.72
C LEU A 235 20.07 13.11 -7.19
N PHE A 236 20.40 12.92 -5.91
CA PHE A 236 20.37 11.62 -5.26
C PHE A 236 18.98 10.98 -5.36
N ILE A 237 17.93 11.72 -4.99
CA ILE A 237 16.55 11.25 -5.05
C ILE A 237 16.06 11.11 -6.50
N ILE A 238 16.49 12.01 -7.39
CA ILE A 238 16.15 11.93 -8.82
C ILE A 238 16.71 10.65 -9.44
N VAL A 239 17.99 10.33 -9.21
CA VAL A 239 18.62 9.09 -9.69
C VAL A 239 17.93 7.87 -9.09
N LEU A 240 17.63 7.90 -7.79
CA LEU A 240 16.97 6.81 -7.10
C LEU A 240 15.58 6.50 -7.72
N HIS A 241 14.74 7.52 -7.93
CA HIS A 241 13.44 7.32 -8.57
C HIS A 241 13.52 7.06 -10.08
N PHE A 242 14.59 7.49 -10.74
CA PHE A 242 14.85 7.08 -12.12
C PHE A 242 15.14 5.58 -12.20
N ILE A 243 15.90 5.02 -11.26
CA ILE A 243 16.10 3.57 -11.15
C ILE A 243 14.77 2.86 -10.89
N VAL A 244 13.95 3.35 -9.95
CA VAL A 244 12.60 2.78 -9.70
C VAL A 244 11.73 2.80 -10.98
N LEU A 245 11.78 3.90 -11.74
CA LEU A 245 11.07 4.02 -13.01
C LEU A 245 11.56 2.98 -14.03
N LEU A 246 12.88 2.82 -14.21
CA LEU A 246 13.44 1.82 -15.13
C LEU A 246 13.08 0.39 -14.72
N LEU A 247 13.15 0.08 -13.42
CA LEU A 247 12.78 -1.22 -12.89
C LEU A 247 11.29 -1.50 -13.10
N SER A 248 10.41 -0.56 -12.78
CA SER A 248 8.96 -0.71 -12.93
C SER A 248 8.54 -0.85 -14.39
N VAL A 249 9.07 -0.01 -15.28
CA VAL A 249 8.81 -0.12 -16.74
C VAL A 249 9.38 -1.41 -17.30
N GLY A 250 10.61 -1.78 -16.94
CA GLY A 250 11.22 -3.04 -17.33
C GLY A 250 10.39 -4.24 -16.88
N PHE A 251 9.89 -4.21 -15.65
CA PHE A 251 9.01 -5.25 -15.12
C PHE A 251 7.67 -5.34 -15.88
N ILE A 252 7.04 -4.20 -16.18
CA ILE A 252 5.82 -4.14 -17.01
C ILE A 252 6.05 -4.76 -18.39
N CYS A 253 7.22 -4.53 -19.00
CA CYS A 253 7.55 -5.05 -20.32
C CYS A 253 7.82 -6.57 -20.31
N ILE A 254 8.42 -7.08 -19.22
CA ILE A 254 8.80 -8.50 -19.10
C ILE A 254 7.63 -9.35 -18.60
N GLU A 255 6.83 -8.82 -17.67
CA GLU A 255 5.76 -9.57 -17.02
C GLU A 255 4.54 -9.67 -17.94
N LYS A 256 4.43 -10.80 -18.66
CA LYS A 256 3.21 -11.16 -19.39
C LYS A 256 2.16 -11.69 -18.40
N ARG A 257 1.49 -10.81 -17.67
CA ARG A 257 0.32 -11.23 -16.88
C ARG A 257 -0.89 -11.50 -17.79
N PRO A 258 -1.58 -12.64 -17.64
CA PRO A 258 -2.93 -12.78 -18.18
C PRO A 258 -3.84 -11.72 -17.55
N LYS A 259 -4.79 -11.19 -18.33
CA LYS A 259 -5.71 -10.11 -17.91
C LYS A 259 -6.37 -10.47 -16.57
N ALA A 260 -6.14 -9.59 -15.59
CA ALA A 260 -6.68 -9.55 -14.23
C ALA A 260 -7.67 -10.67 -13.85
N GLN A 261 -7.20 -11.63 -13.05
CA GLN A 261 -8.06 -12.48 -12.25
C GLN A 261 -8.62 -11.59 -11.13
N GLN A 262 -9.95 -11.45 -11.11
CA GLN A 262 -10.68 -10.68 -10.12
C GLN A 262 -10.22 -11.10 -8.72
N THR A 263 -9.75 -10.14 -7.92
CA THR A 263 -9.77 -10.28 -6.49
C THR A 263 -11.22 -10.59 -6.13
N VAL A 264 -11.50 -11.81 -5.69
CA VAL A 264 -12.78 -12.13 -5.06
C VAL A 264 -12.78 -11.31 -3.79
N THR A 265 -13.48 -10.18 -3.82
CA THR A 265 -13.72 -9.37 -2.64
C THR A 265 -14.37 -10.28 -1.60
N HIS A 266 -13.80 -10.30 -0.38
CA HIS A 266 -14.39 -10.97 0.77
C HIS A 266 -15.82 -10.46 1.10
N ASP A 267 -16.30 -9.40 0.43
CA ASP A 267 -17.70 -8.94 0.48
C ASP A 267 -18.69 -9.96 -0.11
N ASN A 268 -18.26 -10.82 -1.03
CA ASN A 268 -19.14 -11.81 -1.64
C ASN A 268 -19.30 -13.09 -0.81
N LEU A 269 -18.50 -13.29 0.26
CA LEU A 269 -18.70 -14.40 1.19
C LEU A 269 -19.88 -14.12 2.13
N GLY A 270 -20.06 -12.87 2.56
CA GLY A 270 -21.23 -12.45 3.32
C GLY A 270 -22.52 -12.52 2.50
N GLU A 271 -22.47 -12.08 1.23
CA GLU A 271 -23.62 -12.21 0.33
C GLU A 271 -23.88 -13.65 -0.09
N ALA A 272 -22.86 -14.46 -0.43
CA ALA A 272 -23.04 -15.86 -0.79
C ALA A 272 -23.49 -16.74 0.40
N GLU A 273 -22.98 -16.50 1.62
CA GLU A 273 -23.49 -17.17 2.83
C GLU A 273 -24.91 -16.70 3.17
N SER A 274 -25.25 -15.43 2.98
CA SER A 274 -26.62 -14.94 3.19
C SER A 274 -27.61 -15.51 2.16
N ILE A 275 -27.18 -15.71 0.90
CA ILE A 275 -27.99 -16.31 -0.17
C ILE A 275 -28.13 -17.82 0.03
N LEU A 276 -27.06 -18.53 0.41
CA LEU A 276 -27.15 -19.96 0.78
C LEU A 276 -28.01 -20.18 2.02
N GLN A 277 -27.91 -19.31 3.04
CA GLN A 277 -28.77 -19.38 4.23
C GLN A 277 -30.23 -19.02 3.92
N LEU A 278 -30.50 -18.15 2.92
CA LEU A 278 -31.87 -17.87 2.47
C LEU A 278 -32.49 -19.04 1.70
N ASP A 279 -31.71 -19.74 0.86
CA ASP A 279 -32.19 -20.90 0.10
C ASP A 279 -32.46 -22.12 1.01
N ASP A 280 -31.62 -22.37 2.02
CA ASP A 280 -31.85 -23.42 3.03
C ASP A 280 -33.03 -23.11 3.98
N LEU A 281 -33.43 -21.84 4.11
CA LEU A 281 -34.65 -21.44 4.85
C LEU A 281 -35.92 -21.44 3.99
N MET A 282 -35.82 -21.57 2.67
CA MET A 282 -36.95 -21.57 1.73
C MET A 282 -37.46 -22.93 1.18
N PRO A 283 -37.35 -24.10 1.85
CA PRO A 283 -38.15 -25.26 1.41
C PRO A 283 -39.64 -25.16 1.79
N THR A 284 -40.06 -24.19 2.63
CA THR A 284 -41.36 -24.30 3.33
C THR A 284 -42.43 -23.27 2.93
N ILE A 285 -42.11 -22.22 2.15
CA ILE A 285 -43.07 -21.11 1.91
C ILE A 285 -43.68 -21.09 0.49
N VAL A 286 -43.11 -21.77 -0.52
CA VAL A 286 -43.68 -21.77 -1.89
C VAL A 286 -44.65 -22.95 -2.15
N ARG A 287 -44.78 -23.92 -1.23
CA ARG A 287 -45.69 -25.06 -1.42
C ARG A 287 -47.17 -24.81 -1.07
N ARG A 288 -47.56 -23.55 -0.85
CA ARG A 288 -48.94 -23.19 -0.49
C ARG A 288 -49.50 -22.01 -1.32
N LYS A 289 -49.35 -22.05 -2.65
CA LYS A 289 -50.24 -21.37 -3.62
C LYS A 289 -49.78 -21.60 -5.07
N SER A 290 -50.15 -22.75 -5.61
CA SER A 290 -50.53 -22.90 -7.03
C SER A 290 -50.99 -24.34 -7.20
N GLY A 291 -52.30 -24.55 -7.12
CA GLY A 291 -52.91 -25.79 -7.61
C GLY A 291 -52.84 -25.75 -9.13
N VAL A 292 -51.93 -26.54 -9.70
CA VAL A 292 -52.01 -27.06 -11.07
C VAL A 292 -51.37 -28.45 -11.02
N ASP A 293 -52.16 -29.44 -11.42
CA ASP A 293 -51.85 -30.87 -11.33
C ASP A 293 -50.60 -31.26 -12.12
N VAL A 294 -49.72 -32.06 -11.49
CA VAL A 294 -48.66 -32.80 -12.15
C VAL A 294 -48.95 -34.28 -11.97
N GLU A 295 -49.38 -34.90 -13.07
CA GLU A 295 -49.65 -36.33 -13.17
C GLU A 295 -48.33 -37.10 -13.10
N MET A 296 -48.21 -37.96 -12.09
CA MET A 296 -47.05 -38.80 -11.82
C MET A 296 -47.24 -40.13 -12.55
N THR A 297 -46.37 -40.47 -13.52
CA THR A 297 -46.28 -41.83 -14.07
C THR A 297 -44.88 -42.38 -13.85
N THR A 298 -44.73 -43.13 -12.75
CA THR A 298 -43.68 -44.10 -12.52
C THR A 298 -44.11 -45.44 -13.12
N LEU A 299 -43.31 -46.03 -14.00
CA LEU A 299 -43.39 -47.45 -14.33
C LEU A 299 -42.00 -48.08 -14.28
N ALA A 300 -41.99 -49.24 -13.64
CA ALA A 300 -40.85 -49.97 -13.14
C ALA A 300 -40.12 -50.80 -14.21
N SER A 301 -38.91 -51.24 -13.83
CA SER A 301 -38.38 -52.60 -14.06
C SER A 301 -38.35 -53.14 -15.49
N ASN A 302 -37.14 -53.37 -16.02
CA ASN A 302 -36.81 -54.74 -16.39
C ASN A 302 -35.31 -55.03 -16.47
N ASP A 303 -34.97 -56.10 -15.78
CA ASP A 303 -33.79 -56.95 -15.87
C ASP A 303 -33.48 -57.35 -17.33
N HIS A 304 -32.18 -57.42 -17.68
CA HIS A 304 -31.66 -58.60 -18.38
C HIS A 304 -30.13 -58.75 -18.24
N LYS A 305 -29.76 -59.83 -17.56
CA LYS A 305 -28.45 -60.52 -17.55
C LYS A 305 -28.03 -61.04 -18.92
N HIS A 306 -26.71 -60.99 -19.19
CA HIS A 306 -25.79 -62.05 -19.71
C HIS A 306 -24.60 -61.37 -20.42
N ARG A 307 -23.29 -61.71 -20.30
CA ARG A 307 -22.46 -62.91 -20.01
C ARG A 307 -21.06 -62.40 -19.57
N SER A 308 -20.47 -62.76 -18.42
CA SER A 308 -19.47 -63.84 -18.18
C SER A 308 -18.33 -63.98 -19.22
N THR A 309 -17.12 -63.41 -18.97
CA THR A 309 -15.83 -64.04 -18.46
C THR A 309 -14.86 -64.51 -19.58
N PRO A 310 -13.58 -64.88 -19.33
CA PRO A 310 -12.44 -64.11 -18.75
C PRO A 310 -11.06 -64.37 -19.46
N ALA A 311 -9.96 -63.83 -18.89
CA ALA A 311 -8.61 -64.43 -18.73
C ALA A 311 -7.38 -64.01 -19.58
N SER A 312 -6.21 -64.20 -18.94
CA SER A 312 -4.78 -64.18 -19.34
C SER A 312 -4.07 -62.81 -19.28
N ALA A 313 -3.14 -62.51 -18.35
CA ALA A 313 -1.88 -63.13 -17.92
C ALA A 313 -0.67 -62.86 -18.84
N ALA A 314 0.40 -62.36 -18.19
CA ALA A 314 1.82 -62.32 -18.57
C ALA A 314 2.27 -61.44 -19.74
N GLU A 315 3.02 -60.37 -19.42
CA GLU A 315 4.50 -60.29 -19.53
C GLU A 315 5.04 -59.21 -18.60
#